data_AF-A0A945MJ77-F1
#
_entry.id   AF-A0A945MJ77-F1
#
_cell.length_a   1.000
_cell.length_b   1.000
_cell.length_c   1.000
_cell.angle_alpha   90.00
_cell.angle_beta   90.00
_cell.angle_gamma   90.00
#
_symmetry.space_group_name_H-M   'P 1'
#
loop_
_entity.id
_entity.type
_entity.pdbx_description
1 polymer ?
#
loop_
_entity_poly.entity_id
_entity_poly.type
_entity_poly.pdbx_seq_one_letter_code
_entity_poly.pdbx_strand_id
1 'polypeptide(L)'
;MKHTLILIITLSFGFGQSLNKNEKEIQKFVEKNTNEAIDLLEKIVNINSGSLNIKGNQKVGKILQKDLDKLGFNTYWVTYPKEVKRSGHLFAEMRGGKGKKITMVGHL
;
A
#
# COMPACT_ATOMS: atom_id res chain seq x y z
N MET A 1 -41.17 -40.99 -35.72
CA MET A 1 -40.93 -40.57 -34.32
C MET A 1 -39.87 -39.49 -34.34
N LYS A 2 -40.25 -38.21 -34.21
CA LYS A 2 -39.29 -37.09 -34.25
C LYS A 2 -39.03 -36.66 -32.80
N HIS A 3 -37.83 -36.95 -32.30
CA HIS A 3 -37.39 -36.54 -30.97
C HIS A 3 -37.02 -35.06 -31.02
N THR A 4 -37.87 -34.19 -30.49
CA THR A 4 -37.54 -32.77 -30.31
C THR A 4 -36.63 -32.64 -29.10
N LEU A 5 -35.33 -32.41 -29.35
CA LEU A 5 -34.33 -32.16 -28.31
C LEU A 5 -34.44 -30.71 -27.85
N ILE A 6 -34.87 -30.49 -26.60
CA ILE A 6 -34.92 -29.15 -25.99
C ILE A 6 -33.54 -28.85 -25.39
N LEU A 7 -32.84 -27.88 -25.99
CA LEU A 7 -31.58 -27.35 -25.49
C LEU A 7 -31.88 -26.30 -24.40
N ILE A 8 -31.62 -26.64 -23.14
CA ILE A 8 -31.71 -25.70 -22.01
C ILE A 8 -30.42 -24.88 -21.97
N ILE A 9 -30.50 -23.61 -22.38
CA ILE A 9 -29.41 -22.65 -22.21
C ILE A 9 -29.52 -22.08 -20.79
N THR A 10 -28.65 -22.51 -19.89
CA THR A 10 -28.49 -21.89 -18.57
C THR A 10 -27.69 -20.60 -18.69
N LEU A 11 -28.36 -19.44 -18.68
CA LEU A 11 -27.70 -18.15 -18.44
C LEU A 11 -27.17 -18.14 -17.00
N SER A 12 -25.85 -18.24 -16.85
CA SER A 12 -25.19 -18.02 -15.58
C SER A 12 -25.04 -16.52 -15.36
N PHE A 13 -25.94 -15.92 -14.58
CA PHE A 13 -25.74 -14.57 -14.06
C PHE A 13 -24.66 -14.62 -12.98
N GLY A 14 -23.44 -14.19 -13.32
CA GLY A 14 -22.39 -13.97 -12.34
C GLY A 14 -22.70 -12.72 -11.52
N PHE A 15 -23.18 -12.89 -10.29
CA PHE A 15 -23.26 -11.79 -9.33
C PHE A 15 -21.88 -11.58 -8.70
N GLY A 16 -21.30 -10.40 -8.89
CA GLY A 16 -20.07 -10.00 -8.20
C GLY A 16 -20.29 -9.94 -6.69
N GLN A 17 -19.26 -10.26 -5.90
CA GLN A 17 -19.34 -10.20 -4.45
C GLN A 17 -19.55 -8.74 -4.01
N SER A 18 -20.65 -8.48 -3.29
CA SER A 18 -20.91 -7.17 -2.71
C SER A 18 -20.02 -6.93 -1.48
N LEU A 19 -19.64 -5.68 -1.23
CA LEU A 19 -18.85 -5.33 -0.05
C LEU A 19 -19.61 -5.62 1.25
N ASN A 20 -18.93 -6.25 2.20
CA ASN A 20 -19.43 -6.45 3.54
C ASN A 20 -19.41 -5.13 4.35
N LYS A 21 -19.95 -5.17 5.58
CA LYS A 21 -20.03 -3.97 6.43
C LYS A 21 -18.66 -3.33 6.70
N ASN A 22 -17.65 -4.14 7.02
CA ASN A 22 -16.30 -3.64 7.33
C ASN A 22 -15.65 -3.02 6.09
N GLU A 23 -15.80 -3.65 4.93
CA GLU A 23 -15.28 -3.14 3.65
C GLU A 23 -15.92 -1.80 3.26
N LYS A 24 -17.23 -1.63 3.48
CA LYS A 24 -17.91 -0.35 3.25
C LYS A 24 -17.41 0.76 4.19
N GLU A 25 -17.11 0.44 5.44
CA GLU A 25 -16.54 1.43 6.37
C GLU A 25 -15.10 1.81 5.97
N ILE A 26 -14.28 0.85 5.52
CA ILE A 26 -12.97 1.14 4.93
C ILE A 26 -13.11 2.03 3.70
N GLN A 27 -14.04 1.72 2.79
CA GLN A 27 -14.30 2.53 1.60
C GLN A 27 -14.66 3.98 1.97
N LYS A 28 -15.61 4.19 2.88
CA LYS A 28 -16.00 5.53 3.33
C LYS A 28 -14.82 6.29 3.96
N PHE A 29 -13.97 5.59 4.72
CA PHE A 29 -12.76 6.19 5.28
C PHE A 29 -11.80 6.63 4.17
N VAL A 30 -11.56 5.79 3.16
CA VAL A 30 -10.70 6.15 2.02
C VAL A 30 -11.28 7.35 1.28
N GLU A 31 -12.57 7.32 0.93
CA GLU A 31 -13.25 8.41 0.22
C GLU A 31 -13.10 9.74 1.00
N LYS A 32 -13.36 9.72 2.31
CA LYS A 32 -13.24 10.90 3.18
C LYS A 32 -11.82 11.48 3.25
N ASN A 33 -10.79 10.64 3.16
CA ASN A 33 -9.38 11.07 3.34
C ASN A 33 -8.60 11.14 2.01
N THR A 34 -9.29 11.05 0.86
CA THR A 34 -8.66 11.04 -0.47
C THR A 34 -7.79 12.28 -0.70
N ASN A 35 -8.27 13.47 -0.33
CA ASN A 35 -7.51 14.71 -0.51
C ASN A 35 -6.22 14.73 0.32
N GLU A 36 -6.24 14.23 1.56
CA GLU A 36 -5.02 14.12 2.38
C GLU A 36 -4.00 13.16 1.75
N ALA A 37 -4.47 12.06 1.16
CA ALA A 37 -3.60 11.13 0.44
C ALA A 37 -3.00 11.76 -0.83
N ILE A 38 -3.78 12.58 -1.56
CA ILE A 38 -3.29 13.35 -2.71
C ILE A 38 -2.24 14.38 -2.27
N ASP A 39 -2.46 15.10 -1.17
CA ASP A 39 -1.51 16.09 -0.64
C ASP A 39 -0.19 15.42 -0.21
N LEU A 40 -0.27 14.26 0.44
CA LEU A 40 0.92 13.47 0.77
C LEU A 40 1.66 13.04 -0.50
N LEU A 41 0.93 12.57 -1.51
CA LEU A 41 1.50 12.17 -2.79
C LEU A 41 2.21 13.34 -3.46
N GLU A 42 1.55 14.49 -3.59
CA GLU A 42 2.12 15.72 -4.14
C GLU A 42 3.43 16.09 -3.43
N LYS A 43 3.41 16.06 -2.10
CA LYS A 43 4.58 16.39 -1.27
C LYS A 43 5.77 15.47 -1.56
N ILE A 44 5.55 14.16 -1.74
CA ILE A 44 6.65 13.21 -2.00
C ILE A 44 7.12 13.23 -3.46
N VAL A 45 6.21 13.37 -4.45
CA VAL A 45 6.60 13.39 -5.87
C VAL A 45 7.35 14.67 -6.25
N ASN A 46 7.09 15.78 -5.56
CA ASN A 46 7.85 17.03 -5.72
C ASN A 46 9.27 16.97 -5.13
N ILE A 47 9.71 15.82 -4.62
CA ILE A 47 11.09 15.59 -4.17
C ILE A 47 11.73 14.58 -5.12
N ASN A 48 12.78 14.99 -5.82
CA ASN A 48 13.58 14.06 -6.63
C ASN A 48 14.26 13.02 -5.72
N SER A 49 13.69 11.82 -5.60
CA SER A 49 14.18 10.69 -4.81
C SER A 49 14.98 9.66 -5.62
N GLY A 50 15.38 10.01 -6.86
CA GLY A 50 16.10 9.11 -7.75
C GLY A 50 17.31 8.46 -7.06
N SER A 51 17.64 7.22 -7.43
CA SER A 51 18.53 6.37 -6.62
C SER A 51 19.98 6.86 -6.43
N LEU A 52 20.39 7.93 -7.11
CA LEU A 52 21.67 8.63 -6.93
C LEU A 52 21.53 9.94 -6.13
N ASN A 53 20.32 10.48 -5.98
CA ASN A 53 20.01 11.59 -5.09
C ASN A 53 19.70 11.08 -3.68
N ILE A 54 20.77 10.69 -2.97
CA ILE A 54 20.69 10.16 -1.60
C ILE A 54 19.93 11.12 -0.66
N LYS A 55 20.18 12.44 -0.79
CA LYS A 55 19.52 13.45 0.05
C LYS A 55 18.01 13.51 -0.21
N GLY A 56 17.59 13.46 -1.47
CA GLY A 56 16.19 13.44 -1.85
C GLY A 56 15.48 12.18 -1.39
N ASN A 57 16.11 11.01 -1.57
CA ASN A 57 15.58 9.74 -1.12
C ASN A 57 15.41 9.69 0.42
N GLN A 58 16.41 10.14 1.17
CA GLN A 58 16.30 10.26 2.63
C GLN A 58 15.23 11.28 3.07
N LYS A 59 15.02 12.35 2.29
CA LYS A 59 13.97 13.34 2.58
C LYS A 59 12.57 12.73 2.42
N VAL A 60 12.32 11.98 1.35
CA VAL A 60 11.06 11.21 1.18
C VAL A 60 10.91 10.20 2.31
N GLY A 61 11.98 9.46 2.62
CA GLY A 61 12.02 8.50 3.73
C GLY A 61 11.62 9.12 5.06
N LYS A 62 12.13 10.30 5.42
CA LYS A 62 11.76 11.01 6.66
C LYS A 62 10.30 11.43 6.71
N ILE A 63 9.70 11.76 5.57
CA ILE A 63 8.26 12.11 5.50
C ILE A 63 7.43 10.88 5.85
N LEU A 64 7.70 9.75 5.19
CA LEU A 64 6.98 8.49 5.44
C LEU A 64 7.27 7.94 6.83
N GLN A 65 8.49 8.10 7.33
CA GLN A 65 8.87 7.73 8.70
C GLN A 65 7.93 8.39 9.72
N LYS A 66 7.71 9.71 9.59
CA LYS A 66 6.81 10.45 10.49
C LYS A 66 5.39 9.88 10.49
N ASP A 67 4.87 9.49 9.32
CA ASP A 67 3.50 8.97 9.23
C ASP A 67 3.41 7.52 9.74
N LEU A 68 4.44 6.70 9.52
CA LEU A 68 4.56 5.36 10.12
C LEU A 68 4.69 5.42 11.65
N ASP A 69 5.47 6.37 12.18
CA ASP A 69 5.62 6.58 13.62
C ASP A 69 4.27 6.95 14.27
N LYS A 70 3.47 7.81 13.63
CA LYS A 70 2.10 8.14 14.11
C LYS A 70 1.18 6.93 14.13
N LEU A 71 1.38 5.98 13.23
CA LEU A 71 0.64 4.71 13.20
C LEU A 71 1.13 3.71 14.26
N GLY A 72 2.19 4.04 15.00
CA GLY A 72 2.74 3.21 16.07
C GLY A 72 3.80 2.20 15.62
N PHE A 73 4.37 2.36 14.43
CA PHE A 73 5.53 1.57 14.02
C PHE A 73 6.79 2.02 14.75
N ASN A 74 7.67 1.07 15.08
CA ASN A 74 9.06 1.36 15.40
C ASN A 74 9.83 1.50 14.09
N THR A 75 10.28 2.71 13.76
CA THR A 75 11.00 2.98 12.51
C THR A 75 12.48 3.19 12.73
N TYR A 76 13.31 2.72 11.79
CA TYR A 76 14.74 2.94 11.80
C TYR A 76 15.33 2.86 10.40
N TRP A 77 16.47 3.50 10.19
CA TRP A 77 17.14 3.52 8.88
C TRP A 77 18.27 2.49 8.83
N VAL A 78 18.23 1.61 7.83
CA VAL A 78 19.28 0.61 7.59
C VAL A 78 20.18 1.12 6.46
N THR A 79 21.43 1.43 6.79
CA THR A 79 22.41 1.98 5.85
C THR A 79 23.29 0.90 5.22
N TYR A 80 23.80 1.18 4.03
CA TYR A 80 24.87 0.39 3.41
C TYR A 80 26.27 0.89 3.84
N PRO A 81 27.32 0.07 3.62
CA PRO A 81 28.70 0.56 3.60
C PRO A 81 28.86 1.75 2.63
N LYS A 82 29.80 2.66 2.93
CA LYS A 82 29.95 3.93 2.20
C LYS A 82 30.24 3.74 0.71
N GLU A 83 30.82 2.61 0.34
CA GLU A 83 31.22 2.23 -1.01
C GLU A 83 30.01 2.01 -1.93
N VAL A 84 28.87 1.59 -1.36
CA VAL A 84 27.65 1.25 -2.12
C VAL A 84 26.96 2.49 -2.71
N LYS A 85 27.25 3.70 -2.18
CA LYS A 85 26.72 5.00 -2.68
C LYS A 85 25.20 5.00 -2.91
N ARG A 86 24.45 4.33 -2.03
CA ARG A 86 22.97 4.32 -2.00
C ARG A 86 22.45 4.83 -0.67
N SER A 87 21.18 5.23 -0.63
CA SER A 87 20.56 5.83 0.56
C SER A 87 20.34 4.86 1.72
N GLY A 88 20.26 3.54 1.47
CA GLY A 88 19.80 2.57 2.45
C GLY A 88 18.28 2.41 2.40
N HIS A 89 17.68 1.95 3.48
CA HIS A 89 16.24 1.61 3.54
C HIS A 89 15.60 2.11 4.83
N LEU A 90 14.37 2.59 4.73
CA LEU A 90 13.50 2.79 5.89
C LEU A 90 12.87 1.45 6.30
N PHE A 91 13.16 0.99 7.51
CA PHE A 91 12.47 -0.13 8.12
C PHE A 91 11.40 0.38 9.07
N ALA A 92 10.26 -0.31 9.12
CA ALA A 92 9.16 -0.03 10.04
C ALA A 92 8.59 -1.36 10.53
N GLU A 93 8.58 -1.57 11.84
CA GLU A 93 8.10 -2.81 12.44
C GLU A 93 7.06 -2.56 13.53
N MET A 94 6.03 -3.39 13.56
CA MET A 94 5.14 -3.56 14.71
C MET A 94 5.26 -5.02 15.16
N ARG A 95 5.79 -5.23 16.37
CA ARG A 95 6.00 -6.57 16.94
C ARG A 95 4.92 -6.88 17.97
N GLY A 96 4.45 -8.12 17.97
CA GLY A 96 3.38 -8.59 18.86
C GLY A 96 2.02 -8.65 18.15
N GLY A 97 0.94 -8.66 18.94
CA GLY A 97 -0.44 -8.78 18.44
C GLY A 97 -0.88 -10.22 18.16
N LYS A 98 -2.13 -10.37 17.71
CA LYS A 98 -2.74 -11.65 17.30
C LYS A 98 -3.00 -11.60 15.80
N GLY A 99 -2.48 -12.56 15.03
CA GLY A 99 -2.72 -12.62 13.58
C GLY A 99 -1.56 -13.22 12.78
N LYS A 100 -1.66 -13.12 11.46
CA LYS A 100 -0.58 -13.53 10.53
C LYS A 100 0.48 -12.43 10.47
N LYS A 101 1.74 -12.84 10.26
CA LYS A 101 2.84 -11.93 9.99
C LYS A 101 2.74 -11.47 8.53
N ILE A 102 2.71 -10.15 8.32
CA ILE A 102 2.66 -9.53 6.99
C ILE A 102 3.97 -8.78 6.78
N THR A 103 4.54 -8.90 5.58
CA THR A 103 5.71 -8.12 5.15
C THR A 103 5.35 -7.40 3.86
N MET A 104 5.51 -6.08 3.86
CA MET A 104 5.30 -5.22 2.71
C MET A 104 6.63 -4.57 2.34
N VAL A 105 6.98 -4.60 1.06
CA VAL A 105 8.21 -4.03 0.53
C VAL A 105 7.86 -3.10 -0.62
N GLY A 106 8.50 -1.93 -0.63
CA GLY A 106 8.36 -0.94 -1.69
C GLY A 106 9.66 -0.14 -1.85
N HIS A 107 9.69 0.76 -2.82
CA HIS A 107 10.82 1.66 -3.09
C HIS A 107 10.37 3.12 -3.04
N LEU A 108 11.31 4.02 -2.72
CA LEU A 108 11.12 5.46 -2.59
C LEU A 108 11.69 6.23 -3.77
#